data_AF-A0AB35L6B1-F1
#
_entry.id   AF-A0AB35L6B1-F1
#
_cell.length_a   1.000
_cell.length_b   1.000
_cell.length_c   1.000
_cell.angle_alpha   90.00
_cell.angle_beta   90.00
_cell.angle_gamma   90.00
#
_symmetry.space_group_name_H-M   'P 1'
#
loop_
_entity.id
_entity.type
_entity.pdbx_description
1 polymer ?
#
loop_
_entity_poly.entity_id
_entity_poly.type
_entity_poly.pdbx_seq_one_letter_code
_entity_poly.pdbx_strand_id
1 'polypeptide(L)'
;MSPFSRFSGLLLAATLPLSAVAELPAERIEPSINAELAAHTKVFAQQVYRVADNVYSAVGWQLGNVVMIEAPQGLIIVDTGESVSESRKIMAEFRKLSDKPVKAVVYTHFHPDHINGVQAFVSREQVERGDVQIYAHETLLQNVVAQGALVGPILGVRSAYSFGSFLPASDQEGMNGGIGPLAKPEPSSFIAPTVTFGERLDTNIAGLDVQFLHVPSEAPDEITLYLPANRVLISAEVDQGPTLPNIHTLRGTKFRDPVQWVESLDKLRAYQAEYMVPLHGRPVSGQDKVEEVLRMTRDGIAYIHDQTVRWMNKGLTPDELVEKVKLPPHLAGYTPYLREYYGTVKHSVRQIYNGYLGWFQGDPVALDPTPPKQQAERLIALAGGREKLLLEAGNAYLKGDYQWAAELAGYAIRVDHEDMLAREIKARSFRKLGYASMNINWRNWYLMSAMELEGKLDGDVIRQRSVEMRKVFLSPDMVRSFTPQSFLQNWVTRIDPQKAGDVELTLGFSFPDVDEQWALEVRRGVAQLHKGIPKGTALRLSMDKRFMETLLTGEGGLVKGALLGDVQVDGNLLEIRRFLACFDFSDEAFGLTLR
;
A
#
# COMPACT_ATOMS: atom_id res chain seq x y z
N MET A 1 -40.75 73.76 38.43
CA MET A 1 -39.35 74.25 38.51
C MET A 1 -38.45 73.04 38.33
N SER A 2 -37.71 72.98 37.21
CA SER A 2 -36.47 72.19 37.10
C SER A 2 -35.30 73.01 37.68
N PRO A 3 -34.05 72.51 37.85
CA PRO A 3 -33.22 72.08 36.70
C PRO A 3 -32.26 70.88 36.90
N PHE A 4 -32.02 70.24 35.75
CA PHE A 4 -30.84 69.55 35.20
C PHE A 4 -29.48 69.60 35.93
N SER A 5 -28.74 68.46 35.87
CA SER A 5 -27.30 68.31 35.48
C SER A 5 -26.76 66.95 35.99
N ARG A 6 -25.93 66.12 35.35
CA ARG A 6 -25.32 65.99 34.01
C ARG A 6 -24.75 64.56 33.92
N PHE A 7 -24.66 64.06 32.69
CA PHE A 7 -23.94 62.87 32.25
C PHE A 7 -22.46 62.84 32.67
N SER A 8 -21.94 61.65 32.96
CA SER A 8 -20.61 61.17 32.56
C SER A 8 -20.56 59.64 32.66
N GLY A 9 -20.82 58.97 31.54
CA GLY A 9 -20.52 57.55 31.38
C GLY A 9 -19.02 57.39 31.10
N LEU A 10 -18.30 56.70 31.99
CA LEU A 10 -17.03 56.08 31.67
C LEU A 10 -17.30 54.67 31.17
N LEU A 11 -17.48 54.53 29.85
CA LEU A 11 -17.22 53.28 29.16
C LEU A 11 -15.70 53.10 29.14
N LEU A 12 -15.16 52.36 30.12
CA LEU A 12 -13.84 51.77 29.97
C LEU A 12 -13.97 50.70 28.87
N ALA A 13 -13.78 51.10 27.62
CA ALA A 13 -13.38 50.19 26.57
C ALA A 13 -11.99 49.68 26.96
N ALA A 14 -11.93 48.52 27.62
CA ALA A 14 -10.70 47.78 27.78
C ALA A 14 -10.20 47.41 26.39
N THR A 15 -9.34 48.24 25.83
CA THR A 15 -8.50 47.90 24.68
C THR A 15 -7.56 46.80 25.13
N LEU A 16 -7.98 45.55 24.99
CA LEU A 16 -7.07 44.41 25.04
C LEU A 16 -6.01 44.64 23.96
N PRO A 17 -4.71 44.52 24.29
CA PRO A 17 -3.65 44.69 23.30
C PRO A 17 -3.86 43.63 22.21
N LEU A 18 -3.88 44.10 20.96
CA LEU A 18 -4.07 43.30 19.74
C LEU A 18 -2.84 42.40 19.42
N SER A 19 -2.10 41.97 20.44
CA SER A 19 -0.79 41.32 20.33
C SER A 19 -0.60 40.21 21.36
N ALA A 20 -1.68 39.54 21.78
CA ALA A 20 -1.53 38.21 22.36
C ALA A 20 -1.38 37.24 21.19
N VAL A 21 -0.15 36.82 20.90
CA VAL A 21 0.10 35.70 19.98
C VAL A 21 -0.75 34.54 20.49
N ALA A 22 -1.56 33.94 19.62
CA ALA A 22 -2.47 32.85 19.95
C ALA A 22 -1.70 31.54 20.21
N GLU A 23 -0.76 31.55 21.17
CA GLU A 23 -0.04 30.35 21.57
C GLU A 23 -0.99 29.43 22.33
N LEU A 24 -1.05 28.16 21.91
CA LEU A 24 -1.73 27.13 22.67
C LEU A 24 -1.03 26.96 24.02
N PRO A 25 -1.76 26.69 25.11
CA PRO A 25 -1.16 26.34 26.39
C PRO A 25 -0.14 25.21 26.20
N ALA A 26 0.97 25.27 26.94
CA ALA A 26 1.94 24.18 26.94
C ALA A 26 1.24 22.87 27.35
N GLU A 27 1.30 21.86 26.49
CA GLU A 27 0.67 20.56 26.72
C GLU A 27 1.64 19.46 26.30
N ARG A 28 1.76 18.45 27.15
CA ARG A 28 2.45 17.21 26.80
C ARG A 28 1.40 16.16 26.42
N ILE A 29 1.37 15.77 25.15
CA ILE A 29 0.49 14.72 24.64
C ILE A 29 1.24 13.39 24.74
N GLU A 30 0.93 12.59 25.76
CA GLU A 30 1.59 11.30 25.94
C GLU A 30 1.20 10.31 24.83
N PRO A 31 2.17 9.54 24.29
CA PRO A 31 1.91 8.40 23.42
C PRO A 31 0.86 7.46 23.98
N SER A 32 -0.07 7.04 23.12
CA SER A 32 -1.03 6.01 23.46
C SER A 32 -1.54 5.29 22.21
N ILE A 33 -2.25 4.18 22.47
CA ILE A 33 -2.90 3.37 21.46
C ILE A 33 -4.35 3.14 21.88
N ASN A 34 -5.24 3.13 20.90
CA ASN A 34 -6.63 2.76 21.14
C ASN A 34 -6.72 1.39 21.83
N ALA A 35 -7.49 1.30 22.92
CA ALA A 35 -7.53 0.10 23.77
C ALA A 35 -8.04 -1.14 23.02
N GLU A 36 -8.95 -0.98 22.06
CA GLU A 36 -9.49 -2.09 21.26
C GLU A 36 -8.42 -2.61 20.28
N LEU A 37 -7.71 -1.70 19.59
CA LEU A 37 -6.58 -2.05 18.74
C LEU A 37 -5.45 -2.73 19.54
N ALA A 38 -5.15 -2.25 20.75
CA ALA A 38 -4.14 -2.88 21.61
C ALA A 38 -4.56 -4.29 22.05
N ALA A 39 -5.84 -4.50 22.37
CA ALA A 39 -6.38 -5.81 22.72
C ALA A 39 -6.31 -6.80 21.53
N HIS A 40 -6.47 -6.29 20.30
CA HIS A 40 -6.39 -7.06 19.06
C HIS A 40 -5.04 -7.76 18.85
N THR A 41 -3.95 -7.22 19.41
CA THR A 41 -2.60 -7.83 19.35
C THR A 41 -2.59 -9.28 19.85
N LYS A 42 -3.48 -9.65 20.79
CA LYS A 42 -3.60 -11.03 21.30
C LYS A 42 -4.02 -12.04 20.22
N VAL A 43 -4.68 -11.60 19.15
CA VAL A 43 -5.09 -12.47 18.05
C VAL A 43 -3.87 -13.02 17.30
N PHE A 44 -2.76 -12.28 17.31
CA PHE A 44 -1.51 -12.57 16.61
C PHE A 44 -0.40 -13.13 17.50
N ALA A 45 -0.74 -13.79 18.61
CA ALA A 45 0.25 -14.48 19.43
C ALA A 45 0.96 -15.56 18.62
N GLN A 46 2.29 -15.65 18.75
CA GLN A 46 3.12 -16.63 18.05
C GLN A 46 2.71 -18.05 18.38
N GLN A 47 2.17 -18.76 17.39
CA GLN A 47 1.73 -20.14 17.55
C GLN A 47 1.65 -20.86 16.20
N VAL A 48 2.10 -22.12 16.17
CA VAL A 48 1.79 -23.05 15.07
C VAL A 48 0.50 -23.79 15.40
N TYR A 49 -0.54 -23.54 14.60
CA TYR A 49 -1.83 -24.20 14.72
C TYR A 49 -1.84 -25.45 13.83
N ARG A 50 -2.10 -26.62 14.41
CA ARG A 50 -2.45 -27.83 13.64
C ARG A 50 -3.92 -27.70 13.23
N VAL A 51 -4.16 -27.39 11.96
CA VAL A 51 -5.48 -27.09 11.39
C VAL A 51 -6.22 -28.37 11.03
N ALA A 52 -5.51 -29.29 10.38
CA ALA A 52 -5.94 -30.65 10.08
C ALA A 52 -4.76 -31.61 10.30
N ASP A 53 -4.92 -32.89 9.99
CA ASP A 53 -3.88 -33.89 10.24
C ASP A 53 -2.53 -33.56 9.60
N ASN A 54 -2.56 -32.92 8.43
CA ASN A 54 -1.38 -32.60 7.65
C ASN A 54 -1.26 -31.11 7.30
N VAL A 55 -1.99 -30.21 7.98
CA VAL A 55 -1.96 -28.77 7.69
C VAL A 55 -1.63 -27.99 8.94
N TYR A 56 -0.62 -27.13 8.86
CA TYR A 56 -0.10 -26.34 9.96
C TYR A 56 0.02 -24.86 9.55
N SER A 57 -0.53 -23.95 10.35
CA SER A 57 -0.44 -22.50 10.10
C SER A 57 0.40 -21.83 11.19
N ALA A 58 1.49 -21.18 10.80
CA ALA A 58 2.31 -20.36 11.68
C ALA A 58 1.78 -18.93 11.69
N VAL A 59 1.28 -18.50 12.85
CA VAL A 59 0.65 -17.19 13.06
C VAL A 59 1.50 -16.36 14.00
N GLY A 60 1.65 -15.06 13.74
CA GLY A 60 2.17 -14.10 14.72
C GLY A 60 3.68 -13.82 14.68
N TRP A 61 4.42 -14.43 13.76
CA TRP A 61 5.84 -14.10 13.56
C TRP A 61 6.05 -12.82 12.73
N GLN A 62 5.14 -12.58 11.79
CA GLN A 62 5.19 -11.54 10.77
C GLN A 62 3.76 -11.16 10.36
N LEU A 63 3.59 -10.13 9.53
CA LEU A 63 2.27 -9.59 9.15
C LEU A 63 1.35 -10.69 8.58
N GLY A 64 1.88 -11.48 7.65
CA GLY A 64 1.23 -12.66 7.08
C GLY A 64 1.55 -13.96 7.82
N ASN A 65 0.63 -14.92 7.70
CA ASN A 65 0.83 -16.31 8.10
C ASN A 65 1.66 -17.06 7.04
N VAL A 66 2.33 -18.11 7.48
CA VAL A 66 2.92 -19.11 6.58
C VAL A 66 2.27 -20.45 6.89
N VAL A 67 1.90 -21.21 5.86
CA VAL A 67 1.28 -22.54 6.03
C VAL A 67 2.23 -23.62 5.55
N MET A 68 2.38 -24.68 6.34
CA MET A 68 3.02 -25.93 5.92
C MET A 68 1.95 -27.00 5.76
N ILE A 69 1.92 -27.62 4.58
CA ILE A 69 1.13 -28.80 4.30
C ILE A 69 2.09 -29.98 4.15
N GLU A 70 1.86 -31.02 4.94
CA GLU A 70 2.62 -32.26 4.87
C GLU A 70 2.00 -33.21 3.84
N ALA A 71 2.60 -33.30 2.66
CA ALA A 71 2.22 -34.27 1.63
C ALA A 71 2.95 -35.61 1.86
N PRO A 72 2.54 -36.70 1.17
CA PRO A 72 3.20 -38.00 1.29
C PRO A 72 4.72 -37.95 1.01
N GLN A 73 5.15 -37.21 -0.02
CA GLN A 73 6.54 -37.20 -0.49
C GLN A 73 7.34 -35.94 -0.10
N GLY A 74 6.73 -34.98 0.61
CA GLY A 74 7.38 -33.71 0.89
C GLY A 74 6.48 -32.68 1.57
N LEU A 75 7.03 -31.49 1.81
CA LEU A 75 6.29 -30.34 2.31
C LEU A 75 5.89 -29.41 1.17
N ILE A 76 4.70 -28.83 1.29
CA ILE A 76 4.23 -27.70 0.50
C ILE A 76 4.18 -26.50 1.44
N ILE A 77 4.89 -25.44 1.11
CA ILE A 77 4.87 -24.18 1.86
C ILE A 77 3.95 -23.21 1.11
N VAL A 78 2.94 -22.69 1.78
CA VAL A 78 2.03 -21.67 1.20
C VAL A 78 2.34 -20.34 1.85
N ASP A 79 2.69 -19.40 1.00
CA ASP A 79 3.32 -18.12 1.30
C ASP A 79 4.59 -18.24 2.14
N THR A 80 5.30 -17.12 2.26
CA THR A 80 6.68 -17.13 2.73
C THR A 80 7.03 -15.97 3.66
N GLY A 81 6.07 -15.10 3.99
CA GLY A 81 6.30 -13.95 4.89
C GLY A 81 7.03 -12.78 4.22
N GLU A 82 7.11 -11.65 4.92
CA GLU A 82 7.88 -10.47 4.49
C GLU A 82 9.38 -10.56 4.82
N SER A 83 9.76 -11.38 5.81
CA SER A 83 11.10 -11.41 6.41
C SER A 83 11.73 -12.80 6.33
N VAL A 84 12.90 -12.89 5.68
CA VAL A 84 13.67 -14.15 5.62
C VAL A 84 14.09 -14.60 7.03
N SER A 85 14.44 -13.69 7.93
CA SER A 85 14.91 -14.06 9.28
C SER A 85 13.77 -14.65 10.13
N GLU A 86 12.57 -14.08 10.06
CA GLU A 86 11.39 -14.61 10.75
C GLU A 86 10.89 -15.88 10.08
N SER A 87 10.93 -15.96 8.74
CA SER A 87 10.56 -17.18 8.02
C SER A 87 11.47 -18.35 8.35
N ARG A 88 12.76 -18.11 8.67
CA ARG A 88 13.66 -19.16 9.19
C ARG A 88 13.24 -19.65 10.56
N LYS A 89 12.72 -18.77 11.44
CA LYS A 89 12.17 -19.18 12.74
C LYS A 89 10.90 -20.02 12.57
N ILE A 90 10.01 -19.59 11.66
CA ILE A 90 8.84 -20.39 11.29
C ILE A 90 9.26 -21.77 10.77
N MET A 91 10.24 -21.82 9.85
CA MET A 91 10.73 -23.08 9.32
C MET A 91 11.34 -23.97 10.41
N ALA A 92 12.01 -23.39 11.41
CA ALA A 92 12.51 -24.13 12.56
C ALA A 92 11.36 -24.74 13.41
N GLU A 93 10.24 -24.04 13.58
CA GLU A 93 9.05 -24.60 14.24
C GLU A 93 8.43 -25.74 13.42
N PHE A 94 8.31 -25.56 12.10
CA PHE A 94 7.84 -26.61 11.19
C PHE A 94 8.73 -27.85 11.19
N ARG A 95 10.04 -27.68 11.31
CA ARG A 95 10.99 -28.80 11.39
C ARG A 95 10.85 -29.62 12.67
N LYS A 96 10.25 -29.08 13.74
CA LYS A 96 9.89 -29.89 14.92
C LYS A 96 8.74 -30.86 14.64
N LEU A 97 7.98 -30.64 13.57
CA LEU A 97 6.80 -31.42 13.20
C LEU A 97 7.11 -32.38 12.04
N SER A 98 7.96 -32.00 11.09
CA SER A 98 8.32 -32.85 9.95
C SER A 98 9.73 -32.58 9.40
N ASP A 99 10.46 -33.67 9.15
CA ASP A 99 11.79 -33.67 8.51
C ASP A 99 11.74 -33.82 6.98
N LYS A 100 10.53 -33.90 6.40
CA LYS A 100 10.37 -34.08 4.95
C LYS A 100 10.98 -32.92 4.14
N PRO A 101 11.53 -33.18 2.95
CA PRO A 101 12.06 -32.14 2.09
C PRO A 101 10.92 -31.23 1.60
N VAL A 102 11.20 -29.93 1.44
CA VAL A 102 10.27 -29.04 0.72
C VAL A 102 10.23 -29.47 -0.73
N LYS A 103 9.03 -29.58 -1.30
CA LYS A 103 8.79 -29.97 -2.70
C LYS A 103 8.04 -28.91 -3.49
N ALA A 104 7.29 -28.06 -2.80
CA ALA A 104 6.65 -26.92 -3.44
C ALA A 104 6.59 -25.70 -2.52
N VAL A 105 6.61 -24.53 -3.15
CA VAL A 105 6.20 -23.27 -2.56
C VAL A 105 5.02 -22.75 -3.37
N VAL A 106 4.05 -22.12 -2.73
CA VAL A 106 2.93 -21.45 -3.39
C VAL A 106 2.93 -20.00 -2.96
N TYR A 107 2.87 -19.08 -3.92
CA TYR A 107 2.55 -17.69 -3.67
C TYR A 107 1.07 -17.48 -3.95
N THR A 108 0.31 -17.06 -2.95
CA THR A 108 -1.12 -16.78 -3.12
C THR A 108 -1.38 -15.51 -3.91
N HIS A 109 -0.52 -14.51 -3.78
CA HIS A 109 -0.55 -13.28 -4.58
C HIS A 109 0.74 -12.48 -4.41
N PHE A 110 0.90 -11.42 -5.21
CA PHE A 110 2.12 -10.63 -5.32
C PHE A 110 2.53 -9.77 -4.12
N HIS A 111 1.80 -9.76 -3.00
CA HIS A 111 2.13 -8.84 -1.92
C HIS A 111 3.38 -9.24 -1.10
N PRO A 112 4.16 -8.24 -0.63
CA PRO A 112 5.44 -8.46 0.06
C PRO A 112 5.42 -9.48 1.21
N ASP A 113 4.38 -9.44 2.02
CA ASP A 113 4.16 -10.31 3.18
C ASP A 113 3.83 -11.76 2.85
N HIS A 114 3.72 -12.07 1.55
CA HIS A 114 3.42 -13.41 1.05
C HIS A 114 4.62 -14.02 0.29
N ILE A 115 5.46 -13.20 -0.33
CA ILE A 115 6.46 -13.69 -1.31
C ILE A 115 7.92 -13.39 -0.95
N ASN A 116 8.18 -12.54 0.05
CA ASN A 116 9.53 -12.02 0.27
C ASN A 116 10.45 -12.92 1.10
N GLY A 117 9.91 -13.88 1.86
CA GLY A 117 10.71 -14.74 2.72
C GLY A 117 11.10 -16.09 2.11
N VAL A 118 10.92 -16.29 0.80
CA VAL A 118 11.07 -17.60 0.14
C VAL A 118 12.43 -18.29 0.39
N GLN A 119 13.52 -17.53 0.47
CA GLN A 119 14.86 -18.08 0.72
C GLN A 119 15.06 -18.65 2.13
N ALA A 120 14.08 -18.51 3.02
CA ALA A 120 14.05 -19.23 4.28
C ALA A 120 13.67 -20.71 4.12
N PHE A 121 12.93 -21.05 3.06
CA PHE A 121 12.36 -22.37 2.85
C PHE A 121 13.11 -23.17 1.79
N VAL A 122 13.55 -22.50 0.72
CA VAL A 122 14.18 -23.13 -0.45
C VAL A 122 15.29 -22.26 -1.04
N SER A 123 16.30 -22.88 -1.64
CA SER A 123 17.36 -22.18 -2.37
C SER A 123 17.02 -22.04 -3.85
N ARG A 124 17.65 -21.07 -4.53
CA ARG A 124 17.49 -20.89 -5.98
C ARG A 124 17.96 -22.12 -6.74
N GLU A 125 19.06 -22.73 -6.31
CA GLU A 125 19.61 -23.94 -6.93
C GLU A 125 18.64 -25.12 -6.85
N GLN A 126 17.89 -25.27 -5.75
CA GLN A 126 16.86 -26.32 -5.64
C GLN A 126 15.74 -26.12 -6.66
N VAL A 127 15.32 -24.88 -6.87
CA VAL A 127 14.28 -24.54 -7.85
C VAL A 127 14.80 -24.73 -9.28
N GLU A 128 16.03 -24.28 -9.57
CA GLU A 128 16.67 -24.43 -10.90
C GLU A 128 16.91 -25.91 -11.28
N ARG A 129 17.22 -26.78 -10.32
CA ARG A 129 17.32 -28.23 -10.55
C ARG A 129 15.96 -28.93 -10.69
N GLY A 130 14.85 -28.24 -10.41
CA GLY A 130 13.52 -28.82 -10.38
C GLY A 130 13.22 -29.68 -9.15
N ASP A 131 14.02 -29.57 -8.08
CA ASP A 131 13.78 -30.28 -6.82
C ASP A 131 12.55 -29.71 -6.07
N VAL A 132 12.27 -28.43 -6.30
CA VAL A 132 11.17 -27.64 -5.75
C VAL A 132 10.49 -26.89 -6.89
N GLN A 133 9.16 -26.91 -6.93
CA GLN A 133 8.36 -26.07 -7.82
C GLN A 133 7.74 -24.89 -7.06
N ILE A 134 7.66 -23.72 -7.70
CA ILE A 134 6.98 -22.55 -7.17
C ILE A 134 5.71 -22.30 -8.00
N TYR A 135 4.56 -22.33 -7.34
CA TYR A 135 3.25 -22.11 -7.96
C TYR A 135 2.74 -20.71 -7.71
N ALA A 136 2.14 -20.09 -8.72
CA ALA A 136 1.46 -18.80 -8.62
C ALA A 136 0.46 -18.61 -9.76
N HIS A 137 -0.33 -17.55 -9.70
CA HIS A 137 -1.09 -17.08 -10.86
C HIS A 137 -0.15 -16.52 -11.94
N GLU A 138 -0.53 -16.65 -13.22
CA GLU A 138 0.31 -16.23 -14.36
C GLU A 138 0.62 -14.73 -14.41
N THR A 139 -0.21 -13.90 -13.78
CA THR A 139 0.00 -12.44 -13.73
C THR A 139 0.79 -11.94 -12.52
N LEU A 140 1.21 -12.81 -11.60
CA LEU A 140 1.92 -12.41 -10.37
C LEU A 140 3.12 -11.51 -10.65
N LEU A 141 4.01 -11.94 -11.56
CA LEU A 141 5.22 -11.18 -11.87
C LEU A 141 4.88 -9.82 -12.48
N GLN A 142 3.87 -9.75 -13.36
CA GLN A 142 3.41 -8.49 -13.94
C GLN A 142 2.91 -7.51 -12.86
N ASN A 143 2.23 -8.01 -11.83
CA ASN A 143 1.73 -7.18 -10.73
C ASN A 143 2.86 -6.68 -9.81
N VAL A 144 3.87 -7.51 -9.54
CA VAL A 144 5.12 -7.08 -8.86
C VAL A 144 5.74 -5.89 -9.60
N VAL A 145 5.92 -6.01 -10.93
CA VAL A 145 6.46 -4.90 -11.74
C VAL A 145 5.58 -3.66 -11.65
N ALA A 146 4.26 -3.82 -11.88
CA ALA A 146 3.34 -2.70 -11.99
C ALA A 146 3.25 -1.89 -10.68
N GLN A 147 3.29 -2.56 -9.53
CA GLN A 147 3.25 -1.91 -8.21
C GLN A 147 4.58 -1.23 -7.88
N GLY A 148 5.70 -1.91 -8.09
CA GLY A 148 7.02 -1.43 -7.65
C GLY A 148 7.60 -0.33 -8.53
N ALA A 149 7.30 -0.32 -9.83
CA ALA A 149 8.07 0.45 -10.80
C ALA A 149 7.39 1.74 -11.30
N LEU A 150 6.11 1.68 -11.72
CA LEU A 150 5.44 2.81 -12.39
C LEU A 150 5.22 4.02 -11.46
N VAL A 151 4.74 3.76 -10.24
CA VAL A 151 4.46 4.78 -9.21
C VAL A 151 5.32 4.57 -7.96
N GLY A 152 6.46 3.88 -8.10
CA GLY A 152 7.35 3.49 -7.02
C GLY A 152 7.76 4.62 -6.07
N PRO A 153 8.16 5.82 -6.55
CA PRO A 153 8.55 6.93 -5.66
C PRO A 153 7.44 7.39 -4.72
N ILE A 154 6.24 7.64 -5.26
CA ILE A 154 5.11 8.10 -4.46
C ILE A 154 4.54 6.98 -3.59
N LEU A 155 4.51 5.76 -4.09
CA LEU A 155 4.06 4.61 -3.31
C LEU A 155 4.98 4.33 -2.12
N GLY A 156 6.30 4.50 -2.28
CA GLY A 156 7.27 4.35 -1.18
C GLY A 156 6.99 5.31 -0.02
N VAL A 157 6.80 6.61 -0.30
CA VAL A 157 6.47 7.62 0.72
C VAL A 157 5.12 7.31 1.38
N ARG A 158 4.07 7.05 0.57
CA ARG A 158 2.72 6.78 1.10
C ARG A 158 2.65 5.48 1.91
N SER A 159 3.46 4.49 1.56
CA SER A 159 3.58 3.24 2.33
C SER A 159 4.30 3.48 3.65
N ALA A 160 5.34 4.31 3.68
CA ALA A 160 6.00 4.69 4.93
C ALA A 160 5.03 5.36 5.92
N TYR A 161 4.09 6.18 5.41
CA TYR A 161 3.02 6.78 6.22
C TYR A 161 2.00 5.73 6.68
N SER A 162 1.54 4.87 5.77
CA SER A 162 0.52 3.85 6.08
C SER A 162 0.99 2.85 7.14
N PHE A 163 2.26 2.45 7.09
CA PHE A 163 2.86 1.50 8.02
C PHE A 163 3.55 2.16 9.23
N GLY A 164 3.54 3.49 9.32
CA GLY A 164 4.14 4.20 10.46
C GLY A 164 5.65 3.97 10.56
N SER A 165 6.37 3.87 9.44
CA SER A 165 7.75 3.38 9.37
C SER A 165 8.78 4.23 10.12
N PHE A 166 8.41 5.43 10.59
CA PHE A 166 9.27 6.31 11.39
C PHE A 166 8.73 6.57 12.80
N LEU A 167 7.62 5.95 13.18
CA LEU A 167 7.08 6.15 14.52
C LEU A 167 8.12 5.71 15.56
N PRO A 168 8.41 6.51 16.59
CA PRO A 168 9.34 6.12 17.65
C PRO A 168 8.82 4.90 18.41
N ALA A 169 9.70 4.21 19.11
CA ALA A 169 9.35 3.00 19.88
C ALA A 169 8.17 3.23 20.86
N SER A 170 8.08 4.42 21.46
CA SER A 170 6.96 4.80 22.33
C SER A 170 5.61 4.82 21.62
N ASP A 171 5.59 5.17 20.32
CA ASP A 171 4.36 5.19 19.52
C ASP A 171 4.04 3.81 18.90
N GLN A 172 4.97 2.86 18.96
CA GLN A 172 4.80 1.47 18.52
C GLN A 172 4.47 0.51 19.68
N GLU A 173 4.55 0.95 20.93
CA GLU A 173 4.27 0.11 22.09
C GLU A 173 2.82 -0.42 22.07
N GLY A 174 2.68 -1.76 22.14
CA GLY A 174 1.37 -2.43 22.07
C GLY A 174 0.71 -2.46 20.68
N MET A 175 1.36 -1.89 19.66
CA MET A 175 0.84 -1.77 18.30
C MET A 175 0.92 -3.09 17.53
N ASN A 176 -0.04 -3.30 16.64
CA ASN A 176 -0.04 -4.34 15.61
C ASN A 176 -0.36 -3.70 14.25
N GLY A 177 -0.21 -4.45 13.16
CA GLY A 177 -0.48 -4.01 11.78
C GLY A 177 -1.95 -4.13 11.34
N GLY A 178 -2.90 -4.37 12.25
CA GLY A 178 -4.33 -4.55 11.97
C GLY A 178 -4.69 -5.96 11.51
N ILE A 179 -3.93 -6.50 10.54
CA ILE A 179 -4.06 -7.88 10.02
C ILE A 179 -3.02 -8.85 10.60
N GLY A 180 -1.99 -8.33 11.28
CA GLY A 180 -0.94 -9.14 11.89
C GLY A 180 -0.06 -8.32 12.83
N PRO A 181 1.05 -8.87 13.34
CA PRO A 181 2.15 -8.13 13.95
C PRO A 181 2.66 -6.99 13.06
N LEU A 182 3.49 -6.10 13.62
CA LEU A 182 4.18 -5.08 12.82
C LEU A 182 5.14 -5.75 11.83
N ALA A 183 5.06 -5.32 10.56
CA ALA A 183 5.97 -5.77 9.52
C ALA A 183 7.42 -5.42 9.89
N LYS A 184 8.33 -6.38 9.68
CA LYS A 184 9.75 -6.17 10.02
C LYS A 184 10.52 -5.65 8.81
N PRO A 185 11.24 -4.52 8.94
CA PRO A 185 11.98 -3.95 7.82
C PRO A 185 13.29 -4.71 7.59
N GLU A 186 13.22 -5.79 6.83
CA GLU A 186 14.38 -6.61 6.44
C GLU A 186 14.52 -6.71 4.92
N PRO A 187 15.72 -7.05 4.40
CA PRO A 187 15.89 -7.33 2.99
C PRO A 187 15.00 -8.49 2.52
N SER A 188 14.19 -8.21 1.51
CA SER A 188 13.33 -9.17 0.84
C SER A 188 14.13 -10.11 -0.07
N SER A 189 13.68 -11.37 -0.19
CA SER A 189 14.14 -12.35 -1.18
C SER A 189 13.05 -12.66 -2.19
N PHE A 190 13.40 -13.14 -3.37
CA PHE A 190 12.40 -13.58 -4.35
C PHE A 190 12.96 -14.66 -5.28
N ILE A 191 12.11 -15.62 -5.65
CA ILE A 191 12.38 -16.60 -6.71
C ILE A 191 11.12 -16.67 -7.55
N ALA A 192 11.26 -16.49 -8.87
CA ALA A 192 10.13 -16.45 -9.78
C ALA A 192 9.35 -17.78 -9.78
N PRO A 193 8.01 -17.74 -9.98
CA PRO A 193 7.22 -18.96 -10.14
C PRO A 193 7.72 -19.83 -11.31
N THR A 194 7.72 -21.15 -11.09
CA THR A 194 8.07 -22.14 -12.13
C THR A 194 6.84 -22.79 -12.76
N VAL A 195 5.70 -22.76 -12.05
CA VAL A 195 4.42 -23.26 -12.53
C VAL A 195 3.39 -22.14 -12.36
N THR A 196 2.80 -21.72 -13.47
CA THR A 196 1.75 -20.70 -13.46
C THR A 196 0.47 -21.19 -14.12
N PHE A 197 -0.65 -20.60 -13.73
CA PHE A 197 -1.97 -20.88 -14.31
C PHE A 197 -2.84 -19.62 -14.30
N GLY A 198 -3.87 -19.60 -15.15
CA GLY A 198 -4.92 -18.58 -15.15
C GLY A 198 -6.04 -18.92 -14.17
N GLU A 199 -7.13 -19.52 -14.64
CA GLU A 199 -8.37 -19.66 -13.83
C GLU A 199 -8.33 -20.76 -12.75
N ARG A 200 -7.90 -21.98 -13.10
CA ARG A 200 -7.96 -23.15 -12.21
C ARG A 200 -6.82 -24.12 -12.52
N LEU A 201 -6.27 -24.74 -11.49
CA LEU A 201 -5.32 -25.84 -11.62
C LEU A 201 -5.64 -26.92 -10.59
N ASP A 202 -6.11 -28.07 -11.05
CA ASP A 202 -6.23 -29.28 -10.22
C ASP A 202 -5.01 -30.15 -10.50
N THR A 203 -4.23 -30.44 -9.47
CA THR A 203 -2.94 -31.13 -9.63
C THR A 203 -2.58 -31.98 -8.42
N ASN A 204 -1.55 -32.80 -8.58
CA ASN A 204 -0.97 -33.58 -7.50
C ASN A 204 0.43 -33.05 -7.17
N ILE A 205 0.63 -32.61 -5.93
CA ILE A 205 1.92 -32.10 -5.45
C ILE A 205 2.44 -33.05 -4.39
N ALA A 206 3.58 -33.70 -4.68
CA ALA A 206 4.25 -34.62 -3.75
C ALA A 206 3.31 -35.73 -3.20
N GLY A 207 2.38 -36.22 -4.03
CA GLY A 207 1.41 -37.25 -3.66
C GLY A 207 0.11 -36.74 -3.04
N LEU A 208 -0.09 -35.43 -2.92
CA LEU A 208 -1.31 -34.82 -2.37
C LEU A 208 -2.09 -34.12 -3.48
N ASP A 209 -3.40 -34.39 -3.57
CA ASP A 209 -4.29 -33.68 -4.50
C ASP A 209 -4.60 -32.28 -3.97
N VAL A 210 -4.37 -31.28 -4.82
CA VAL A 210 -4.56 -29.86 -4.52
C VAL A 210 -5.35 -29.21 -5.64
N GLN A 211 -6.35 -28.41 -5.27
CA GLN A 211 -7.11 -27.59 -6.22
C GLN A 211 -6.75 -26.13 -6.00
N PHE A 212 -6.29 -25.46 -7.05
CA PHE A 212 -6.05 -24.02 -7.07
C PHE A 212 -7.16 -23.32 -7.85
N LEU A 213 -7.58 -22.16 -7.35
CA LEU A 213 -8.60 -21.33 -8.00
C LEU A 213 -8.18 -19.87 -7.96
N HIS A 214 -8.24 -19.20 -9.11
CA HIS A 214 -8.11 -17.76 -9.21
C HIS A 214 -9.38 -17.06 -8.68
N VAL A 215 -9.16 -16.19 -7.71
CA VAL A 215 -10.18 -15.53 -6.91
C VAL A 215 -9.76 -14.08 -6.68
N PRO A 216 -9.77 -13.24 -7.73
CA PRO A 216 -9.33 -11.86 -7.59
C PRO A 216 -10.16 -11.13 -6.52
N SER A 217 -9.46 -10.44 -5.63
CA SER A 217 -10.04 -9.80 -4.45
C SER A 217 -9.18 -8.63 -3.95
N GLU A 218 -8.38 -8.85 -2.91
CA GLU A 218 -7.43 -7.88 -2.40
C GLU A 218 -6.37 -7.58 -3.47
N ALA A 219 -5.91 -8.65 -4.12
CA ALA A 219 -5.01 -8.63 -5.25
C ALA A 219 -5.65 -9.21 -6.53
N PRO A 220 -5.26 -8.71 -7.71
CA PRO A 220 -5.82 -9.19 -8.98
C PRO A 220 -5.31 -10.57 -9.40
N ASP A 221 -4.17 -11.03 -8.89
CA ASP A 221 -3.56 -12.35 -9.14
C ASP A 221 -3.81 -13.34 -8.00
N GLU A 222 -4.78 -13.06 -7.14
CA GLU A 222 -5.00 -13.84 -5.93
C GLU A 222 -5.55 -15.24 -6.20
N ILE A 223 -4.93 -16.24 -5.57
CA ILE A 223 -5.29 -17.66 -5.70
C ILE A 223 -5.55 -18.29 -4.34
N THR A 224 -6.48 -19.24 -4.33
CA THR A 224 -6.76 -20.08 -3.15
C THR A 224 -6.34 -21.51 -3.39
N LEU A 225 -6.16 -22.26 -2.30
CA LEU A 225 -5.86 -23.68 -2.32
C LEU A 225 -6.95 -24.43 -1.56
N TYR A 226 -7.45 -25.51 -2.13
CA TYR A 226 -8.38 -26.42 -1.47
C TYR A 226 -7.80 -27.83 -1.47
N LEU A 227 -7.84 -28.47 -0.29
CA LEU A 227 -7.42 -29.85 -0.06
C LEU A 227 -8.66 -30.73 0.12
N PRO A 228 -9.10 -31.48 -0.91
CA PRO A 228 -10.39 -32.16 -0.87
C PRO A 228 -10.47 -33.26 0.20
N ALA A 229 -9.37 -33.99 0.42
CA ALA A 229 -9.34 -35.14 1.35
C ALA A 229 -9.72 -34.75 2.78
N ASN A 230 -9.26 -33.59 3.24
CA ASN A 230 -9.50 -33.11 4.60
C ASN A 230 -10.39 -31.84 4.64
N ARG A 231 -10.95 -31.44 3.49
CA ARG A 231 -11.83 -30.27 3.31
C ARG A 231 -11.23 -28.98 3.89
N VAL A 232 -9.94 -28.75 3.65
CA VAL A 232 -9.23 -27.56 4.12
C VAL A 232 -9.15 -26.53 3.01
N LEU A 233 -9.60 -25.30 3.28
CA LEU A 233 -9.48 -24.14 2.41
C LEU A 233 -8.40 -23.20 2.95
N ILE A 234 -7.39 -22.91 2.14
CA ILE A 234 -6.47 -21.79 2.39
C ILE A 234 -7.03 -20.63 1.59
N SER A 235 -7.64 -19.67 2.30
CA SER A 235 -8.49 -18.63 1.72
C SER A 235 -7.72 -17.41 1.22
N ALA A 236 -6.39 -17.42 1.29
CA ALA A 236 -5.54 -16.27 0.98
C ALA A 236 -5.95 -15.02 1.79
N GLU A 237 -6.05 -13.86 1.14
CA GLU A 237 -6.60 -12.61 1.66
C GLU A 237 -8.06 -12.35 1.20
N VAL A 238 -8.70 -13.29 0.49
CA VAL A 238 -10.14 -13.20 0.15
C VAL A 238 -10.97 -13.00 1.43
N ASP A 239 -10.61 -13.72 2.48
CA ASP A 239 -10.86 -13.33 3.86
C ASP A 239 -9.56 -12.78 4.46
N GLN A 240 -9.46 -11.47 4.65
CA GLN A 240 -8.25 -10.77 5.12
C GLN A 240 -7.96 -11.02 6.61
N GLY A 241 -8.63 -11.99 7.23
CA GLY A 241 -8.51 -12.31 8.64
C GLY A 241 -9.39 -11.43 9.54
N PRO A 242 -9.00 -11.25 10.82
CA PRO A 242 -9.87 -10.74 11.89
C PRO A 242 -10.03 -9.20 11.85
N THR A 243 -10.48 -8.65 10.72
CA THR A 243 -10.72 -7.22 10.49
C THR A 243 -11.78 -7.02 9.41
N LEU A 244 -12.32 -5.81 9.26
CA LEU A 244 -12.93 -5.38 8.01
C LEU A 244 -11.86 -5.35 6.91
N PRO A 245 -12.06 -6.04 5.77
CA PRO A 245 -11.11 -6.04 4.68
C PRO A 245 -10.88 -4.64 4.11
N ASN A 246 -9.64 -4.40 3.68
CA ASN A 246 -9.25 -3.13 3.10
C ASN A 246 -9.62 -3.09 1.61
N ILE A 247 -10.90 -2.83 1.34
CA ILE A 247 -11.44 -2.66 -0.03
C ILE A 247 -10.58 -1.68 -0.84
N HIS A 248 -9.96 -0.69 -0.19
CA HIS A 248 -8.91 0.10 -0.81
C HIS A 248 -7.88 0.62 0.18
N THR A 249 -6.61 0.41 -0.13
CA THR A 249 -5.51 0.86 0.73
C THR A 249 -5.19 2.35 0.54
N LEU A 250 -4.99 3.06 1.65
CA LEU A 250 -4.62 4.48 1.64
C LEU A 250 -3.23 4.74 1.05
N ARG A 251 -2.32 3.75 0.99
CA ARG A 251 -1.04 3.92 0.27
C ARG A 251 -1.23 4.16 -1.22
N GLY A 252 -2.36 3.73 -1.78
CA GLY A 252 -2.75 3.90 -3.18
C GLY A 252 -2.48 2.65 -4.01
N THR A 253 -3.52 2.19 -4.71
CA THR A 253 -3.47 1.12 -5.72
C THR A 253 -4.41 1.49 -6.88
N LYS A 254 -4.45 0.65 -7.91
CA LYS A 254 -5.60 0.66 -8.83
C LYS A 254 -6.90 0.35 -8.08
N PHE A 255 -8.04 0.69 -8.67
CA PHE A 255 -9.35 0.35 -8.15
C PHE A 255 -9.47 -1.18 -7.97
N ARG A 256 -9.98 -1.60 -6.82
CA ARG A 256 -10.34 -2.98 -6.50
C ARG A 256 -11.86 -3.07 -6.57
N ASP A 257 -12.38 -3.97 -7.37
CA ASP A 257 -13.82 -4.11 -7.56
C ASP A 257 -14.44 -4.94 -6.42
N PRO A 258 -15.29 -4.35 -5.55
CA PRO A 258 -15.92 -5.08 -4.47
C PRO A 258 -16.89 -6.17 -4.97
N VAL A 259 -17.47 -6.01 -6.17
CA VAL A 259 -18.39 -7.00 -6.75
C VAL A 259 -17.62 -8.27 -7.09
N GLN A 260 -16.46 -8.12 -7.72
CA GLN A 260 -15.54 -9.23 -8.00
C GLN A 260 -15.10 -9.95 -6.71
N TRP A 261 -14.80 -9.19 -5.65
CA TRP A 261 -14.44 -9.78 -4.35
C TRP A 261 -15.61 -10.57 -3.74
N VAL A 262 -16.83 -10.05 -3.81
CA VAL A 262 -18.04 -10.78 -3.36
C VAL A 262 -18.22 -12.09 -4.13
N GLU A 263 -18.02 -12.09 -5.44
CA GLU A 263 -18.07 -13.31 -6.26
C GLU A 263 -16.98 -14.32 -5.86
N SER A 264 -15.76 -13.84 -5.56
CA SER A 264 -14.67 -14.66 -5.03
C SER A 264 -15.04 -15.32 -3.69
N LEU A 265 -15.70 -14.59 -2.79
CA LEU A 265 -16.21 -15.17 -1.54
C LEU A 265 -17.30 -16.22 -1.77
N ASP A 266 -18.21 -15.99 -2.72
CA ASP A 266 -19.25 -16.97 -3.06
C ASP A 266 -18.66 -18.25 -3.68
N LYS A 267 -17.58 -18.15 -4.47
CA LYS A 267 -16.79 -19.33 -4.92
C LYS A 267 -16.21 -20.10 -3.75
N LEU A 268 -15.65 -19.41 -2.74
CA LEU A 268 -15.06 -20.04 -1.56
C LEU A 268 -16.10 -20.77 -0.70
N ARG A 269 -17.28 -20.17 -0.53
CA ARG A 269 -18.40 -20.78 0.22
C ARG A 269 -18.88 -22.09 -0.42
N ALA A 270 -18.80 -22.21 -1.74
CA ALA A 270 -19.20 -23.42 -2.46
C ALA A 270 -18.36 -24.66 -2.10
N TYR A 271 -17.14 -24.49 -1.57
CA TYR A 271 -16.34 -25.63 -1.10
C TYR A 271 -16.92 -26.29 0.15
N GLN A 272 -17.73 -25.57 0.94
CA GLN A 272 -18.23 -26.04 2.24
C GLN A 272 -17.08 -26.61 3.09
N ALA A 273 -15.97 -25.88 3.20
CA ALA A 273 -14.77 -26.37 3.86
C ALA A 273 -15.00 -26.61 5.36
N GLU A 274 -14.41 -27.67 5.91
CA GLU A 274 -14.45 -27.96 7.35
C GLU A 274 -13.47 -27.07 8.12
N TYR A 275 -12.35 -26.73 7.48
CA TYR A 275 -11.32 -25.87 8.04
C TYR A 275 -10.96 -24.77 7.05
N MET A 276 -10.71 -23.57 7.55
CA MET A 276 -10.23 -22.45 6.77
C MET A 276 -8.97 -21.86 7.40
N VAL A 277 -7.98 -21.55 6.58
CA VAL A 277 -6.78 -20.81 6.98
C VAL A 277 -6.76 -19.48 6.23
N PRO A 278 -7.14 -18.36 6.88
CA PRO A 278 -6.81 -17.05 6.35
C PRO A 278 -5.31 -16.84 6.46
N LEU A 279 -4.72 -16.10 5.52
CA LEU A 279 -3.28 -15.82 5.56
C LEU A 279 -2.93 -14.63 6.47
N HIS A 280 -3.91 -14.20 7.27
CA HIS A 280 -3.75 -13.28 8.39
C HIS A 280 -4.59 -13.75 9.58
N GLY A 281 -3.98 -13.89 10.75
CA GLY A 281 -4.69 -14.27 11.98
C GLY A 281 -4.93 -15.78 12.11
N ARG A 282 -5.97 -16.19 12.84
CA ARG A 282 -6.13 -17.57 13.29
C ARG A 282 -6.94 -18.42 12.29
N PRO A 283 -6.62 -19.71 12.11
CA PRO A 283 -7.48 -20.65 11.41
C PRO A 283 -8.88 -20.78 12.04
N VAL A 284 -9.86 -21.11 11.20
CA VAL A 284 -11.26 -21.38 11.58
C VAL A 284 -11.54 -22.87 11.41
N SER A 285 -12.21 -23.48 12.39
CA SER A 285 -12.52 -24.92 12.40
C SER A 285 -14.00 -25.18 12.65
N GLY A 286 -14.57 -26.09 11.87
CA GLY A 286 -15.99 -26.42 11.83
C GLY A 286 -16.65 -25.76 10.62
N GLN A 287 -17.27 -26.58 9.75
CA GLN A 287 -17.92 -26.11 8.53
C GLN A 287 -18.87 -24.92 8.75
N ASP A 288 -19.72 -24.97 9.79
CA ASP A 288 -20.68 -23.90 10.06
C ASP A 288 -19.99 -22.57 10.38
N LYS A 289 -18.86 -22.60 11.08
CA LYS A 289 -18.08 -21.39 11.40
C LYS A 289 -17.35 -20.85 10.18
N VAL A 290 -16.82 -21.74 9.34
CA VAL A 290 -16.19 -21.34 8.08
C VAL A 290 -17.21 -20.68 7.16
N GLU A 291 -18.39 -21.27 7.00
CA GLU A 291 -19.48 -20.66 6.23
C GLU A 291 -19.89 -19.31 6.83
N GLU A 292 -20.04 -19.24 8.16
CA GLU A 292 -20.43 -18.01 8.83
C GLU A 292 -19.43 -16.88 8.59
N VAL A 293 -18.13 -17.13 8.77
CA VAL A 293 -17.08 -16.12 8.53
C VAL A 293 -17.12 -15.65 7.08
N LEU A 294 -17.09 -16.57 6.12
CA LEU A 294 -17.13 -16.23 4.69
C LEU A 294 -18.41 -15.45 4.31
N ARG A 295 -19.57 -15.86 4.83
CA ARG A 295 -20.85 -15.18 4.60
C ARG A 295 -20.84 -13.77 5.20
N MET A 296 -20.38 -13.61 6.44
CA MET A 296 -20.35 -12.30 7.10
C MET A 296 -19.36 -11.35 6.41
N THR A 297 -18.16 -11.82 6.03
CA THR A 297 -17.21 -11.04 5.23
C THR A 297 -17.84 -10.63 3.89
N ARG A 298 -18.50 -11.57 3.20
CA ARG A 298 -19.20 -11.34 1.92
C ARG A 298 -20.30 -10.30 2.05
N ASP A 299 -21.16 -10.43 3.05
CA ASP A 299 -22.27 -9.51 3.28
C ASP A 299 -21.79 -8.12 3.76
N GLY A 300 -20.69 -8.06 4.50
CA GLY A 300 -20.01 -6.81 4.85
C GLY A 300 -19.56 -6.02 3.63
N ILE A 301 -18.82 -6.65 2.71
CA ILE A 301 -18.34 -6.02 1.48
C ILE A 301 -19.52 -5.65 0.57
N ALA A 302 -20.45 -6.59 0.34
CA ALA A 302 -21.64 -6.35 -0.48
C ALA A 302 -22.48 -5.19 0.07
N TYR A 303 -22.69 -5.11 1.39
CA TYR A 303 -23.44 -4.02 2.00
C TYR A 303 -22.76 -2.65 1.78
N ILE A 304 -21.44 -2.56 1.99
CA ILE A 304 -20.69 -1.32 1.78
C ILE A 304 -20.83 -0.89 0.32
N HIS A 305 -20.67 -1.81 -0.62
CA HIS A 305 -20.85 -1.57 -2.05
C HIS A 305 -22.28 -1.13 -2.40
N ASP A 306 -23.27 -1.98 -2.12
CA ASP A 306 -24.64 -1.79 -2.56
C ASP A 306 -25.27 -0.54 -1.95
N GLN A 307 -24.99 -0.25 -0.68
CA GLN A 307 -25.47 0.99 -0.07
C GLN A 307 -24.77 2.21 -0.61
N THR A 308 -23.48 2.13 -0.94
CA THR A 308 -22.79 3.24 -1.62
C THR A 308 -23.45 3.51 -2.98
N VAL A 309 -23.60 2.49 -3.82
CA VAL A 309 -24.23 2.63 -5.15
C VAL A 309 -25.68 3.13 -5.05
N ARG A 310 -26.47 2.59 -4.13
CA ARG A 310 -27.86 3.01 -3.93
C ARG A 310 -27.97 4.49 -3.57
N TRP A 311 -27.05 5.03 -2.77
CA TRP A 311 -27.07 6.44 -2.38
C TRP A 311 -26.40 7.35 -3.41
N MET A 312 -25.39 6.87 -4.15
CA MET A 312 -24.87 7.55 -5.34
C MET A 312 -25.97 7.81 -6.37
N ASN A 313 -26.80 6.80 -6.63
CA ASN A 313 -27.97 6.92 -7.51
C ASN A 313 -29.05 7.90 -7.00
N LYS A 314 -28.90 8.40 -5.76
CA LYS A 314 -29.73 9.46 -5.18
C LYS A 314 -29.01 10.82 -5.10
N GLY A 315 -27.85 10.93 -5.75
CA GLY A 315 -27.09 12.17 -5.87
C GLY A 315 -26.19 12.49 -4.69
N LEU A 316 -25.96 11.56 -3.76
CA LEU A 316 -25.05 11.82 -2.64
C LEU A 316 -23.59 11.83 -3.11
N THR A 317 -22.86 12.83 -2.66
CA THR A 317 -21.42 13.01 -2.83
C THR A 317 -20.62 12.10 -1.88
N PRO A 318 -19.32 11.86 -2.11
CA PRO A 318 -18.48 11.01 -1.26
C PRO A 318 -18.56 11.32 0.25
N ASP A 319 -18.56 12.59 0.64
CA ASP A 319 -18.58 12.96 2.06
C ASP A 319 -19.96 12.76 2.70
N GLU A 320 -21.04 12.96 1.94
CA GLU A 320 -22.40 12.63 2.40
C GLU A 320 -22.61 11.11 2.51
N LEU A 321 -22.02 10.34 1.58
CA LEU A 321 -22.09 8.88 1.60
C LEU A 321 -21.42 8.29 2.84
N VAL A 322 -20.30 8.88 3.28
CA VAL A 322 -19.56 8.45 4.47
C VAL A 322 -20.38 8.59 5.74
N GLU A 323 -21.23 9.62 5.82
CA GLU A 323 -22.16 9.79 6.94
C GLU A 323 -23.38 8.88 6.83
N LYS A 324 -23.74 8.48 5.61
CA LYS A 324 -24.95 7.70 5.33
C LYS A 324 -24.74 6.19 5.40
N VAL A 325 -23.63 5.69 4.87
CA VAL A 325 -23.34 4.25 4.77
C VAL A 325 -22.67 3.80 6.06
N LYS A 326 -23.41 3.02 6.85
CA LYS A 326 -22.94 2.40 8.10
C LYS A 326 -23.37 0.94 8.11
N LEU A 327 -22.45 0.05 8.48
CA LEU A 327 -22.78 -1.36 8.63
C LEU A 327 -23.96 -1.52 9.61
N PRO A 328 -24.95 -2.38 9.31
CA PRO A 328 -26.05 -2.66 10.22
C PRO A 328 -25.52 -3.37 11.47
N PRO A 329 -26.25 -3.31 12.62
CA PRO A 329 -25.75 -3.80 13.91
C PRO A 329 -25.19 -5.23 13.91
N HIS A 330 -25.77 -6.15 13.14
CA HIS A 330 -25.30 -7.54 13.07
C HIS A 330 -23.96 -7.69 12.33
N LEU A 331 -23.66 -6.83 11.34
CA LEU A 331 -22.36 -6.81 10.66
C LEU A 331 -21.35 -5.98 11.46
N ALA A 332 -21.75 -4.82 11.96
CA ALA A 332 -20.87 -3.94 12.75
C ALA A 332 -20.43 -4.56 14.09
N GLY A 333 -21.27 -5.43 14.66
CA GLY A 333 -21.01 -6.16 15.90
C GLY A 333 -20.36 -7.53 15.71
N TYR A 334 -20.19 -8.00 14.47
CA TYR A 334 -19.39 -9.20 14.21
C TYR A 334 -17.94 -8.83 14.50
N THR A 335 -17.30 -9.54 15.42
CA THR A 335 -15.96 -9.19 15.93
C THR A 335 -15.17 -10.47 16.16
N PRO A 336 -13.86 -10.48 15.84
CA PRO A 336 -13.09 -9.35 15.29
C PRO A 336 -13.30 -9.11 13.78
N TYR A 337 -13.84 -10.10 13.06
CA TYR A 337 -14.13 -10.02 11.62
C TYR A 337 -15.16 -8.92 11.34
N LEU A 338 -14.84 -7.93 10.49
CA LEU A 338 -15.58 -6.68 10.24
C LEU A 338 -15.34 -5.49 11.20
N ARG A 339 -14.49 -5.60 12.23
CA ARG A 339 -14.03 -4.39 12.95
C ARG A 339 -12.96 -3.65 12.15
N GLU A 340 -12.99 -2.32 12.17
CA GLU A 340 -12.22 -1.44 11.27
C GLU A 340 -10.74 -1.28 11.67
N TYR A 341 -10.05 -2.36 12.04
CA TYR A 341 -8.63 -2.32 12.41
C TYR A 341 -7.72 -1.99 11.22
N TYR A 342 -8.07 -2.45 10.01
CA TYR A 342 -7.28 -2.26 8.80
C TYR A 342 -8.03 -1.51 7.69
N GLY A 343 -9.15 -2.05 7.20
CA GLY A 343 -10.11 -1.34 6.35
C GLY A 343 -11.07 -0.45 7.14
N THR A 344 -11.72 0.52 6.47
CA THR A 344 -12.85 1.28 7.03
C THR A 344 -13.96 1.39 5.99
N VAL A 345 -15.21 1.45 6.43
CA VAL A 345 -16.37 1.83 5.60
C VAL A 345 -16.11 3.19 4.98
N LYS A 346 -15.59 4.15 5.74
CA LYS A 346 -15.43 5.55 5.32
C LYS A 346 -14.52 5.72 4.10
N HIS A 347 -13.36 5.06 4.07
CA HIS A 347 -12.48 5.15 2.88
C HIS A 347 -12.90 4.21 1.77
N SER A 348 -13.57 3.09 2.09
CA SER A 348 -14.13 2.18 1.09
C SER A 348 -15.22 2.86 0.26
N VAL A 349 -16.17 3.54 0.91
CA VAL A 349 -17.23 4.32 0.26
C VAL A 349 -16.66 5.34 -0.74
N ARG A 350 -15.63 6.08 -0.32
CA ARG A 350 -14.96 7.06 -1.20
C ARG A 350 -14.31 6.39 -2.41
N GLN A 351 -13.66 5.25 -2.22
CA GLN A 351 -13.06 4.54 -3.34
C GLN A 351 -14.12 3.98 -4.31
N ILE A 352 -15.22 3.45 -3.79
CA ILE A 352 -16.31 2.93 -4.62
C ILE A 352 -16.91 4.07 -5.46
N TYR A 353 -17.13 5.25 -4.87
CA TYR A 353 -17.53 6.42 -5.64
C TYR A 353 -16.53 6.74 -6.75
N ASN A 354 -15.24 6.83 -6.42
CA ASN A 354 -14.20 7.14 -7.40
C ASN A 354 -14.11 6.08 -8.52
N GLY A 355 -14.32 4.80 -8.19
CA GLY A 355 -14.32 3.71 -9.17
C GLY A 355 -15.46 3.79 -10.18
N TYR A 356 -16.66 4.23 -9.77
CA TYR A 356 -17.83 4.32 -10.63
C TYR A 356 -17.98 5.68 -11.33
N LEU A 357 -17.77 6.77 -10.60
CA LEU A 357 -18.09 8.14 -11.04
C LEU A 357 -16.85 9.04 -11.18
N GLY A 358 -15.67 8.55 -10.79
CA GLY A 358 -14.44 9.32 -10.81
C GLY A 358 -14.38 10.38 -9.71
N TRP A 359 -13.51 11.38 -9.92
CA TRP A 359 -13.24 12.44 -8.95
C TRP A 359 -14.31 13.55 -8.93
N PHE A 360 -15.05 13.73 -10.04
CA PHE A 360 -15.97 14.85 -10.21
C PHE A 360 -17.32 14.57 -9.54
N GLN A 361 -17.72 15.44 -8.63
CA GLN A 361 -18.90 15.25 -7.78
C GLN A 361 -20.17 15.94 -8.32
N GLY A 362 -20.08 16.60 -9.48
CA GLY A 362 -21.21 17.29 -10.11
C GLY A 362 -21.26 18.80 -9.89
N ASP A 363 -20.50 19.35 -8.92
CA ASP A 363 -20.36 20.80 -8.75
C ASP A 363 -19.32 21.38 -9.72
N PRO A 364 -19.71 22.23 -10.69
CA PRO A 364 -18.79 22.82 -11.66
C PRO A 364 -17.66 23.66 -11.04
N VAL A 365 -17.77 24.11 -9.79
CA VAL A 365 -16.66 24.77 -9.08
C VAL A 365 -15.43 23.85 -9.00
N ALA A 366 -15.64 22.53 -8.96
CA ALA A 366 -14.56 21.55 -8.93
C ALA A 366 -13.89 21.33 -10.30
N LEU A 367 -14.43 21.84 -11.41
CA LEU A 367 -13.82 21.69 -12.75
C LEU A 367 -12.55 22.52 -12.91
N ASP A 368 -12.54 23.73 -12.33
CA ASP A 368 -11.40 24.64 -12.32
C ASP A 368 -11.39 25.40 -10.98
N PRO A 369 -11.05 24.72 -9.87
CA PRO A 369 -11.11 25.33 -8.55
C PRO A 369 -10.06 26.43 -8.44
N THR A 370 -10.36 27.45 -7.63
CA THR A 370 -9.36 28.46 -7.26
C THR A 370 -8.12 27.74 -6.70
N PRO A 371 -6.89 28.07 -7.15
CA PRO A 371 -5.68 27.41 -6.68
C PRO A 371 -5.61 27.37 -5.14
N PRO A 372 -5.20 26.25 -4.52
CA PRO A 372 -5.33 26.05 -3.07
C PRO A 372 -4.74 27.17 -2.20
N LYS A 373 -3.57 27.71 -2.59
CA LYS A 373 -2.95 28.85 -1.90
C LYS A 373 -3.81 30.11 -1.99
N GLN A 374 -4.30 30.45 -3.18
CA GLN A 374 -5.15 31.63 -3.38
C GLN A 374 -6.49 31.49 -2.64
N GLN A 375 -7.06 30.29 -2.60
CA GLN A 375 -8.27 30.01 -1.81
C GLN A 375 -8.01 30.25 -0.32
N ALA A 376 -6.89 29.74 0.20
CA ALA A 376 -6.50 29.92 1.60
C ALA A 376 -6.30 31.40 1.97
N GLU A 377 -5.60 32.18 1.13
CA GLU A 377 -5.43 33.63 1.31
C GLU A 377 -6.78 34.37 1.43
N ARG A 378 -7.75 34.03 0.56
CA ARG A 378 -9.10 34.62 0.59
C ARG A 378 -9.88 34.24 1.84
N LEU A 379 -9.80 32.99 2.28
CA LEU A 379 -10.48 32.51 3.50
C LEU A 379 -9.86 33.13 4.75
N ILE A 380 -8.54 33.27 4.81
CA ILE A 380 -7.84 33.97 5.88
C ILE A 380 -8.28 35.44 5.94
N ALA A 381 -8.37 36.12 4.80
CA ALA A 381 -8.87 37.49 4.75
C ALA A 381 -10.33 37.59 5.25
N LEU A 382 -11.19 36.65 4.87
CA LEU A 382 -12.58 36.58 5.33
C LEU A 382 -12.69 36.35 6.85
N ALA A 383 -11.82 35.51 7.42
CA ALA A 383 -11.72 35.30 8.87
C ALA A 383 -11.20 36.54 9.64
N GLY A 384 -10.76 37.58 8.92
CA GLY A 384 -10.22 38.81 9.49
C GLY A 384 -8.72 38.74 9.80
N GLY A 385 -7.99 37.90 9.06
CA GLY A 385 -6.54 37.77 9.12
C GLY A 385 -6.07 36.47 9.79
N ARG A 386 -4.79 36.15 9.58
CA ARG A 386 -4.12 34.94 10.09
C ARG A 386 -4.35 34.73 11.59
N GLU A 387 -4.15 35.77 12.39
CA GLU A 387 -4.28 35.68 13.85
C GLU A 387 -5.67 35.25 14.31
N LYS A 388 -6.73 35.76 13.66
CA LYS A 388 -8.10 35.37 14.00
C LYS A 388 -8.41 33.93 13.60
N LEU A 389 -7.92 33.51 12.43
CA LEU A 389 -8.04 32.13 11.99
C LEU A 389 -7.38 31.15 12.98
N LEU A 390 -6.15 31.45 13.40
CA LEU A 390 -5.40 30.58 14.32
C LEU A 390 -5.95 30.64 15.75
N LEU A 391 -6.52 31.78 16.17
CA LEU A 391 -7.28 31.85 17.43
C LEU A 391 -8.48 30.90 17.41
N GLU A 392 -9.25 30.87 16.31
CA GLU A 392 -10.36 29.93 16.16
C GLU A 392 -9.88 28.47 16.07
N ALA A 393 -8.76 28.20 15.39
CA ALA A 393 -8.16 26.88 15.36
C ALA A 393 -7.75 26.40 16.77
N GLY A 394 -7.12 27.28 17.56
CA GLY A 394 -6.78 27.01 18.96
C GLY A 394 -8.01 26.80 19.84
N ASN A 395 -9.06 27.62 19.67
CA ASN A 395 -10.33 27.44 20.38
C ASN A 395 -11.01 26.10 20.05
N ALA A 396 -10.99 25.68 18.78
CA ALA A 396 -11.49 24.38 18.36
C ALA A 396 -10.69 23.24 19.03
N TYR A 397 -9.36 23.34 19.04
CA TYR A 397 -8.49 22.39 19.72
C TYR A 397 -8.82 22.25 21.21
N LEU A 398 -8.95 23.38 21.92
CA LEU A 398 -9.25 23.41 23.36
C LEU A 398 -10.64 22.83 23.69
N LYS A 399 -11.57 22.86 22.73
CA LYS A 399 -12.91 22.25 22.85
C LYS A 399 -12.92 20.75 22.48
N GLY A 400 -11.80 20.19 22.04
CA GLY A 400 -11.69 18.81 21.59
C GLY A 400 -12.11 18.58 20.13
N ASP A 401 -12.37 19.65 19.36
CA ASP A 401 -12.67 19.57 17.93
C ASP A 401 -11.38 19.57 17.10
N TYR A 402 -10.60 18.50 17.27
CA TYR A 402 -9.26 18.37 16.71
C TYR A 402 -9.27 18.32 15.18
N GLN A 403 -10.30 17.73 14.57
CA GLN A 403 -10.42 17.67 13.12
C GLN A 403 -10.60 19.08 12.55
N TRP A 404 -11.50 19.88 13.12
CA TRP A 404 -11.71 21.26 12.69
C TRP A 404 -10.49 22.15 12.96
N ALA A 405 -9.84 21.99 14.11
CA ALA A 405 -8.60 22.70 14.42
C ALA A 405 -7.51 22.44 13.36
N ALA A 406 -7.33 21.18 12.96
CA ALA A 406 -6.37 20.79 11.93
C ALA A 406 -6.72 21.35 10.53
N GLU A 407 -8.01 21.43 10.19
CA GLU A 407 -8.50 22.01 8.95
C GLU A 407 -8.23 23.52 8.88
N LEU A 408 -8.56 24.26 9.95
CA LEU A 408 -8.31 25.70 10.04
C LEU A 408 -6.82 26.02 9.96
N ALA A 409 -6.00 25.33 10.74
CA ALA A 409 -4.54 25.48 10.70
C ALA A 409 -3.97 25.12 9.30
N GLY A 410 -4.59 24.18 8.60
CA GLY A 410 -4.23 23.81 7.23
C GLY A 410 -4.30 24.96 6.24
N TYR A 411 -5.24 25.90 6.37
CA TYR A 411 -5.30 27.07 5.49
C TYR A 411 -4.09 27.99 5.69
N ALA A 412 -3.66 28.24 6.93
CA ALA A 412 -2.48 29.06 7.20
C ALA A 412 -1.21 28.39 6.62
N ILE A 413 -1.06 27.08 6.80
CA ILE A 413 0.08 26.32 6.27
C ILE A 413 0.14 26.38 4.74
N ARG A 414 -0.99 26.36 4.01
CA ARG A 414 -0.99 26.48 2.54
C ARG A 414 -0.50 27.84 2.03
N VAL A 415 -0.56 28.88 2.85
CA VAL A 415 -0.04 30.21 2.50
C VAL A 415 1.43 30.33 2.85
N ASP A 416 1.80 29.84 4.04
CA ASP A 416 3.15 29.85 4.58
C ASP A 416 3.47 28.50 5.23
N HIS A 417 4.32 27.72 4.56
CA HIS A 417 4.72 26.39 5.01
C HIS A 417 5.63 26.45 6.26
N GLU A 418 6.20 27.62 6.58
CA GLU A 418 7.05 27.85 7.75
C GLU A 418 6.28 28.41 8.94
N ASP A 419 4.95 28.51 8.85
CA ASP A 419 4.09 28.94 9.95
C ASP A 419 4.07 27.90 11.09
N MET A 420 5.00 28.07 12.04
CA MET A 420 5.19 27.12 13.13
C MET A 420 4.00 27.03 14.09
N LEU A 421 3.25 28.12 14.29
CA LEU A 421 2.07 28.09 15.16
C LEU A 421 0.95 27.25 14.51
N ALA A 422 0.70 27.45 13.22
CA ALA A 422 -0.27 26.66 12.48
C ALA A 422 0.14 25.17 12.43
N ARG A 423 1.41 24.90 12.15
CA ARG A 423 1.98 23.54 12.16
C ARG A 423 1.80 22.87 13.52
N GLU A 424 2.07 23.59 14.61
CA GLU A 424 1.91 23.08 15.97
C GLU A 424 0.45 22.72 16.29
N ILE A 425 -0.51 23.61 16.00
CA ILE A 425 -1.95 23.33 16.22
C ILE A 425 -2.37 22.07 15.45
N LYS A 426 -1.98 21.95 14.19
CA LYS A 426 -2.30 20.80 13.34
C LYS A 426 -1.62 19.52 13.83
N ALA A 427 -0.35 19.58 14.23
CA ALA A 427 0.40 18.42 14.74
C ALA A 427 -0.20 17.89 16.04
N ARG A 428 -0.50 18.77 17.00
CA ARG A 428 -1.16 18.40 18.27
C ARG A 428 -2.52 17.76 18.01
N SER A 429 -3.30 18.33 17.10
CA SER A 429 -4.60 17.78 16.69
C SER A 429 -4.48 16.38 16.09
N PHE A 430 -3.52 16.17 15.18
CA PHE A 430 -3.24 14.87 14.60
C PHE A 430 -2.76 13.85 15.63
N ARG A 431 -1.96 14.24 16.65
CA ARG A 431 -1.62 13.31 17.75
C ARG A 431 -2.86 12.83 18.50
N LYS A 432 -3.78 13.75 18.85
CA LYS A 432 -5.04 13.40 19.53
C LYS A 432 -5.90 12.46 18.68
N LEU A 433 -6.06 12.76 17.39
CA LEU A 433 -6.82 11.92 16.45
C LEU A 433 -6.15 10.55 16.23
N GLY A 434 -4.83 10.53 16.05
CA GLY A 434 -4.05 9.31 15.85
C GLY A 434 -4.13 8.37 17.04
N TYR A 435 -3.92 8.86 18.25
CA TYR A 435 -3.99 8.04 19.46
C TYR A 435 -5.42 7.52 19.76
N ALA A 436 -6.46 8.26 19.38
CA ALA A 436 -7.85 7.81 19.50
C ALA A 436 -8.24 6.77 18.43
N SER A 437 -7.53 6.73 17.31
CA SER A 437 -7.89 5.91 16.13
C SER A 437 -7.69 4.41 16.40
N MET A 438 -8.75 3.62 16.14
CA MET A 438 -8.70 2.16 16.13
C MET A 438 -8.12 1.60 14.83
N ASN A 439 -8.31 2.31 13.71
CA ASN A 439 -7.76 1.91 12.44
C ASN A 439 -6.26 2.21 12.39
N ILE A 440 -5.44 1.19 12.13
CA ILE A 440 -3.99 1.32 12.18
C ILE A 440 -3.43 2.24 11.09
N ASN A 441 -4.00 2.17 9.89
CA ASN A 441 -3.56 3.01 8.78
C ASN A 441 -3.85 4.48 9.11
N TRP A 442 -5.06 4.81 9.56
CA TRP A 442 -5.43 6.17 9.93
C TRP A 442 -4.58 6.70 11.07
N ARG A 443 -4.37 5.89 12.12
CA ARG A 443 -3.47 6.21 13.22
C ARG A 443 -2.09 6.61 12.69
N ASN A 444 -1.50 5.77 11.85
CA ASN A 444 -0.16 6.00 11.34
C ASN A 444 -0.09 7.24 10.45
N TRP A 445 -1.07 7.44 9.57
CA TRP A 445 -1.18 8.66 8.76
C TRP A 445 -1.21 9.92 9.63
N TYR A 446 -2.03 9.96 10.67
CA TYR A 446 -2.08 11.10 11.59
C TYR A 446 -0.74 11.33 12.30
N LEU A 447 -0.15 10.31 12.90
CA LEU A 447 1.09 10.47 13.68
C LEU A 447 2.31 10.80 12.82
N MET A 448 2.42 10.18 11.66
CA MET A 448 3.45 10.50 10.67
C MET A 448 3.33 11.93 10.17
N SER A 449 2.11 12.37 9.85
CA SER A 449 1.83 13.76 9.51
C SER A 449 2.16 14.74 10.64
N ALA A 450 1.90 14.38 11.90
CA ALA A 450 2.30 15.18 13.04
C ALA A 450 3.84 15.32 13.13
N MET A 451 4.58 14.23 12.92
CA MET A 451 6.05 14.26 12.91
C MET A 451 6.60 15.14 11.77
N GLU A 452 6.00 15.10 10.58
CA GLU A 452 6.37 16.00 9.47
C GLU A 452 6.13 17.47 9.84
N LEU A 453 4.95 17.79 10.39
CA LEU A 453 4.60 19.13 10.85
C LEU A 453 5.53 19.62 11.96
N GLU A 454 6.04 18.73 12.82
CA GLU A 454 7.02 19.03 13.88
C GLU A 454 8.46 19.19 13.36
N GLY A 455 8.71 18.97 12.07
CA GLY A 455 10.05 19.04 11.49
C GLY A 455 10.93 17.84 11.84
N LYS A 456 10.35 16.73 12.33
CA LYS A 456 11.05 15.48 12.66
C LYS A 456 11.32 14.60 11.44
N LEU A 457 10.67 14.90 10.32
CA LEU A 457 10.85 14.22 9.03
C LEU A 457 11.34 15.26 8.01
N ASP A 458 12.65 15.47 7.92
CA ASP A 458 13.21 16.26 6.84
C ASP A 458 13.15 15.51 5.50
N GLY A 459 13.37 16.23 4.39
CA GLY A 459 13.24 15.68 3.05
C GLY A 459 14.22 14.53 2.76
N ASP A 460 15.45 14.59 3.26
CA ASP A 460 16.46 13.56 3.00
C ASP A 460 16.11 12.26 3.73
N VAL A 461 15.63 12.36 4.97
CA VAL A 461 15.12 11.23 5.75
C VAL A 461 13.93 10.57 5.04
N ILE A 462 12.95 11.36 4.58
CA ILE A 462 11.80 10.83 3.82
C ILE A 462 12.25 10.14 2.53
N ARG A 463 13.20 10.74 1.79
CA ARG A 463 13.73 10.16 0.55
C ARG A 463 14.42 8.83 0.79
N GLN A 464 15.35 8.77 1.75
CA GLN A 464 16.07 7.55 2.09
C GLN A 464 15.11 6.42 2.44
N ARG A 465 14.09 6.71 3.25
CA ARG A 465 13.14 5.68 3.65
C ARG A 465 12.17 5.30 2.54
N SER A 466 11.79 6.23 1.67
CA SER A 466 11.01 5.91 0.47
C SER A 466 11.75 4.89 -0.41
N VAL A 467 13.07 5.05 -0.57
CA VAL A 467 13.91 4.10 -1.29
C VAL A 467 13.92 2.73 -0.60
N GLU A 468 14.07 2.68 0.72
CA GLU A 468 14.03 1.42 1.47
C GLU A 468 12.65 0.75 1.41
N MET A 469 11.56 1.52 1.54
CA MET A 469 10.20 0.99 1.37
C MET A 469 9.96 0.49 -0.06
N ARG A 470 10.51 1.16 -1.08
CA ARG A 470 10.43 0.67 -2.46
C ARG A 470 11.11 -0.69 -2.61
N LYS A 471 12.23 -0.94 -1.91
CA LYS A 471 12.92 -2.24 -1.94
C LYS A 471 12.09 -3.40 -1.35
N VAL A 472 11.12 -3.11 -0.49
CA VAL A 472 10.16 -4.10 0.03
C VAL A 472 9.19 -4.56 -1.07
N PHE A 473 8.76 -3.65 -1.95
CA PHE A 473 7.88 -3.95 -3.08
C PHE A 473 8.63 -4.36 -4.35
N LEU A 474 9.92 -4.07 -4.42
CA LEU A 474 10.75 -4.32 -5.58
C LEU A 474 12.19 -4.66 -5.15
N SER A 475 12.39 -5.90 -4.72
CA SER A 475 13.69 -6.40 -4.26
C SER A 475 14.66 -6.57 -5.44
N PRO A 476 15.99 -6.60 -5.19
CA PRO A 476 16.97 -6.91 -6.25
C PRO A 476 16.67 -8.24 -6.97
N ASP A 477 16.15 -9.24 -6.26
CA ASP A 477 15.77 -10.52 -6.87
C ASP A 477 14.53 -10.41 -7.77
N MET A 478 13.55 -9.58 -7.40
CA MET A 478 12.40 -9.28 -8.27
C MET A 478 12.85 -8.50 -9.52
N VAL A 479 13.74 -7.53 -9.34
CA VAL A 479 14.34 -6.75 -10.44
C VAL A 479 15.02 -7.64 -11.47
N ARG A 480 15.75 -8.68 -11.04
CA ARG A 480 16.37 -9.68 -11.93
C ARG A 480 15.34 -10.47 -12.76
N SER A 481 14.12 -10.56 -12.26
CA SER A 481 13.01 -11.26 -12.94
C SER A 481 12.32 -10.38 -13.99
N PHE A 482 12.69 -9.09 -14.14
CA PHE A 482 12.08 -8.21 -15.13
C PHE A 482 12.38 -8.67 -16.56
N THR A 483 11.39 -8.56 -17.44
CA THR A 483 11.59 -8.72 -18.89
C THR A 483 12.14 -7.43 -19.50
N PRO A 484 12.82 -7.49 -20.66
CA PRO A 484 13.20 -6.30 -21.42
C PRO A 484 12.03 -5.33 -21.65
N GLN A 485 10.84 -5.87 -21.93
CA GLN A 485 9.61 -5.07 -22.07
C GLN A 485 9.31 -4.28 -20.79
N SER A 486 9.24 -4.94 -19.63
CA SER A 486 8.92 -4.27 -18.37
C SER A 486 9.95 -3.21 -17.99
N PHE A 487 11.23 -3.46 -18.27
CA PHE A 487 12.30 -2.52 -18.03
C PHE A 487 12.12 -1.24 -18.83
N LEU A 488 11.92 -1.36 -20.15
CA LEU A 488 11.78 -0.22 -21.05
C LEU A 488 10.43 0.50 -20.88
N GLN A 489 9.37 -0.22 -20.49
CA GLN A 489 8.06 0.37 -20.24
C GLN A 489 8.10 1.43 -19.11
N ASN A 490 8.97 1.23 -18.10
CA ASN A 490 9.15 2.19 -17.02
C ASN A 490 9.82 3.50 -17.45
N TRP A 491 10.49 3.53 -18.60
CA TRP A 491 11.09 4.76 -19.14
C TRP A 491 10.05 5.68 -19.74
N VAL A 492 8.92 5.13 -20.23
CA VAL A 492 7.88 5.91 -20.92
C VAL A 492 7.34 7.04 -20.04
N THR A 493 7.16 6.82 -18.74
CA THR A 493 6.69 7.85 -17.80
C THR A 493 7.80 8.73 -17.23
N ARG A 494 9.05 8.49 -17.62
CA ARG A 494 10.22 9.26 -17.19
C ARG A 494 10.62 10.31 -18.22
N ILE A 495 9.90 10.43 -19.33
CA ILE A 495 10.16 11.46 -20.35
C ILE A 495 9.97 12.87 -19.77
N ASP A 496 10.97 13.71 -19.92
CA ASP A 496 10.94 15.12 -19.55
C ASP A 496 10.62 15.95 -20.80
N PRO A 497 9.40 16.51 -20.94
CA PRO A 497 9.01 17.24 -22.13
C PRO A 497 9.82 18.52 -22.36
N GLN A 498 10.43 19.10 -21.32
CA GLN A 498 11.28 20.29 -21.49
C GLN A 498 12.62 19.92 -22.15
N LYS A 499 13.18 18.75 -21.81
CA LYS A 499 14.43 18.25 -22.40
C LYS A 499 14.22 17.60 -23.78
N ALA A 500 13.02 17.09 -24.05
CA ALA A 500 12.70 16.32 -25.24
C ALA A 500 11.93 17.09 -26.31
N GLY A 501 11.66 18.39 -26.12
CA GLY A 501 10.74 19.17 -26.97
C GLY A 501 11.14 19.27 -28.44
N ASP A 502 12.43 19.16 -28.76
CA ASP A 502 12.99 19.23 -30.12
C ASP A 502 13.59 17.87 -30.60
N VAL A 503 13.32 16.79 -29.85
CA VAL A 503 13.89 15.47 -30.10
C VAL A 503 12.88 14.60 -30.86
N GLU A 504 13.34 14.07 -32.00
CA GLU A 504 12.65 13.05 -32.80
C GLU A 504 13.66 11.94 -33.11
N LEU A 505 13.78 10.97 -32.21
CA LEU A 505 14.78 9.90 -32.28
C LEU A 505 14.17 8.57 -31.86
N THR A 506 14.61 7.49 -32.49
CA THR A 506 14.30 6.11 -32.08
C THR A 506 15.59 5.41 -31.67
N LEU A 507 15.59 4.80 -30.48
CA LEU A 507 16.68 3.96 -29.99
C LEU A 507 16.21 2.51 -29.93
N GLY A 508 16.85 1.64 -30.71
CA GLY A 508 16.64 0.20 -30.68
C GLY A 508 17.44 -0.47 -29.56
N PHE A 509 16.87 -1.48 -28.94
CA PHE A 509 17.47 -2.31 -27.90
C PHE A 509 17.38 -3.78 -28.32
N SER A 510 18.52 -4.46 -28.39
CA SER A 510 18.62 -5.89 -28.66
C SER A 510 19.13 -6.61 -27.41
N PHE A 511 18.48 -7.71 -27.05
CA PHE A 511 18.83 -8.59 -25.92
C PHE A 511 19.09 -10.01 -26.43
N PRO A 512 20.33 -10.32 -26.88
CA PRO A 512 20.62 -11.56 -27.59
C PRO A 512 20.46 -12.83 -26.75
N ASP A 513 20.71 -12.74 -25.44
CA ASP A 513 20.61 -13.86 -24.50
C ASP A 513 19.17 -14.35 -24.27
N VAL A 514 18.17 -13.53 -24.62
CA VAL A 514 16.74 -13.88 -24.54
C VAL A 514 15.98 -13.74 -25.87
N ASP A 515 16.69 -13.50 -26.98
CA ASP A 515 16.12 -13.29 -28.33
C ASP A 515 14.99 -12.25 -28.38
N GLU A 516 15.17 -11.13 -27.69
CA GLU A 516 14.20 -10.03 -27.67
C GLU A 516 14.74 -8.75 -28.29
N GLN A 517 13.86 -8.02 -28.97
CA GLN A 517 14.14 -6.70 -29.54
C GLN A 517 13.00 -5.73 -29.26
N TRP A 518 13.37 -4.51 -28.89
CA TRP A 518 12.45 -3.43 -28.55
C TRP A 518 13.00 -2.09 -29.04
N ALA A 519 12.16 -1.07 -29.14
CA ALA A 519 12.64 0.28 -29.38
C ALA A 519 11.86 1.31 -28.56
N LEU A 520 12.54 2.34 -28.09
CA LEU A 520 11.91 3.54 -27.56
C LEU A 520 12.02 4.66 -28.59
N GLU A 521 10.89 5.22 -28.96
CA GLU A 521 10.79 6.38 -29.85
C GLU A 521 10.39 7.61 -29.04
N VAL A 522 11.19 8.67 -29.12
CA VAL A 522 10.88 9.97 -28.54
C VAL A 522 10.45 10.91 -29.66
N ARG A 523 9.27 11.50 -29.50
CA ARG A 523 8.70 12.54 -30.38
C ARG A 523 8.25 13.71 -29.52
N ARG A 524 9.06 14.78 -29.45
CA ARG A 524 8.68 16.07 -28.86
C ARG A 524 8.06 15.95 -27.46
N GLY A 525 8.74 15.24 -26.56
CA GLY A 525 8.24 15.01 -25.19
C GLY A 525 7.30 13.82 -25.02
N VAL A 526 7.02 13.06 -26.08
CA VAL A 526 6.27 11.79 -26.00
C VAL A 526 7.22 10.62 -26.22
N ALA A 527 7.22 9.65 -25.30
CA ALA A 527 7.93 8.38 -25.47
C ALA A 527 6.96 7.26 -25.84
N GLN A 528 7.30 6.45 -26.83
CA GLN A 528 6.56 5.25 -27.22
C GLN A 528 7.47 4.03 -27.20
N LEU A 529 7.00 2.95 -26.59
CA LEU A 529 7.65 1.63 -26.65
C LEU A 529 7.10 0.84 -27.85
N HIS A 530 8.00 0.27 -28.64
CA HIS A 530 7.71 -0.58 -29.79
C HIS A 530 8.23 -1.99 -29.55
N LYS A 531 7.43 -2.99 -29.92
CA LYS A 531 7.91 -4.37 -30.05
C LYS A 531 8.72 -4.49 -31.33
N GLY A 532 9.95 -4.98 -31.23
CA GLY A 532 10.93 -4.99 -32.32
C GLY A 532 11.58 -3.63 -32.56
N ILE A 533 12.57 -3.60 -33.45
CA ILE A 533 13.25 -2.37 -33.88
C ILE A 533 12.66 -1.95 -35.24
N PRO A 534 12.02 -0.77 -35.34
CA PRO A 534 11.49 -0.26 -36.60
C PRO A 534 12.53 -0.19 -37.72
N LYS A 535 12.08 -0.40 -38.97
CA LYS A 535 12.97 -0.32 -40.13
C LYS A 535 13.53 1.10 -40.28
N GLY A 536 14.84 1.21 -40.45
CA GLY A 536 15.53 2.49 -40.59
C GLY A 536 16.00 3.12 -39.27
N THR A 537 15.75 2.49 -38.12
CA THR A 537 16.34 2.92 -36.85
C THR A 537 17.86 2.81 -36.90
N ALA A 538 18.53 3.97 -36.87
CA ALA A 538 19.98 4.11 -36.98
C ALA A 538 20.73 4.03 -35.64
N LEU A 539 20.05 4.27 -34.51
CA LEU A 539 20.64 4.18 -33.17
C LEU A 539 20.22 2.87 -32.52
N ARG A 540 21.18 2.02 -32.14
CA ARG A 540 20.90 0.74 -31.49
C ARG A 540 21.90 0.44 -30.39
N LEU A 541 21.40 -0.20 -29.35
CA LEU A 541 22.18 -0.79 -28.27
C LEU A 541 21.93 -2.29 -28.26
N SER A 542 22.98 -3.10 -28.15
CA SER A 542 22.88 -4.53 -27.90
C SER A 542 23.55 -4.87 -26.58
N MET A 543 22.83 -5.52 -25.68
CA MET A 543 23.32 -5.91 -24.35
C MET A 543 22.57 -7.14 -23.86
N ASP A 544 23.18 -7.97 -23.04
CA ASP A 544 22.46 -9.09 -22.43
C ASP A 544 21.44 -8.60 -21.39
N LYS A 545 20.34 -9.32 -21.19
CA LYS A 545 19.38 -9.09 -20.10
C LYS A 545 20.09 -9.06 -18.75
N ARG A 546 21.14 -9.86 -18.57
CA ARG A 546 21.94 -9.82 -17.33
C ARG A 546 22.59 -8.45 -17.09
N PHE A 547 23.00 -7.73 -18.14
CA PHE A 547 23.56 -6.38 -17.98
C PHE A 547 22.47 -5.37 -17.57
N MET A 548 21.23 -5.54 -18.04
CA MET A 548 20.08 -4.73 -17.64
C MET A 548 19.87 -4.73 -16.11
N GLU A 549 20.16 -5.85 -15.44
CA GLU A 549 20.09 -5.96 -13.98
C GLU A 549 21.01 -4.94 -13.29
N THR A 550 22.20 -4.71 -13.83
CA THR A 550 23.16 -3.73 -13.30
C THR A 550 22.71 -2.28 -13.50
N LEU A 551 21.91 -2.02 -14.55
CA LEU A 551 21.32 -0.71 -14.79
C LEU A 551 20.25 -0.41 -13.73
N LEU A 552 19.48 -1.42 -13.34
CA LEU A 552 18.41 -1.30 -12.35
C LEU A 552 18.91 -1.19 -10.91
N THR A 553 20.06 -1.79 -10.58
CA THR A 553 20.70 -1.65 -9.26
C THR A 553 21.54 -0.38 -9.13
N GLY A 554 21.77 0.35 -10.23
CA GLY A 554 22.62 1.55 -10.27
C GLY A 554 24.12 1.27 -10.26
N GLU A 555 24.54 0.01 -10.32
CA GLU A 555 25.96 -0.40 -10.39
C GLU A 555 26.57 -0.19 -11.80
N GLY A 556 25.70 -0.26 -12.81
CA GLY A 556 26.01 -0.06 -14.22
C GLY A 556 25.64 1.32 -14.76
N GLY A 557 25.65 1.43 -16.09
CA GLY A 557 25.15 2.59 -16.83
C GLY A 557 25.38 2.38 -18.31
N LEU A 558 24.42 2.72 -19.17
CA LEU A 558 24.51 2.43 -20.61
C LEU A 558 25.78 2.99 -21.26
N VAL A 559 26.15 4.23 -20.89
CA VAL A 559 27.39 4.87 -21.40
C VAL A 559 28.64 4.19 -20.84
N LYS A 560 28.63 3.78 -19.56
CA LYS A 560 29.75 3.08 -18.93
C LYS A 560 29.92 1.68 -19.52
N GLY A 561 28.84 0.93 -19.69
CA GLY A 561 28.82 -0.38 -20.35
C GLY A 561 29.29 -0.30 -21.80
N ALA A 562 28.94 0.76 -22.52
CA ALA A 562 29.46 0.99 -23.87
C ALA A 562 30.98 1.20 -23.90
N LEU A 563 31.54 1.87 -22.90
CA LEU A 563 32.99 2.06 -22.78
C LEU A 563 33.73 0.78 -22.35
N LEU A 564 33.08 -0.09 -21.57
CA LEU A 564 33.65 -1.34 -21.07
C LEU A 564 33.44 -2.53 -22.03
N GLY A 565 32.60 -2.37 -23.05
CA GLY A 565 32.28 -3.41 -24.04
C GLY A 565 31.07 -4.29 -23.68
N ASP A 566 30.43 -4.06 -22.54
CA ASP A 566 29.21 -4.78 -22.11
C ASP A 566 27.97 -4.37 -22.92
N VAL A 567 27.99 -3.18 -23.53
CA VAL A 567 26.93 -2.67 -24.42
C VAL A 567 27.53 -2.35 -25.78
N GLN A 568 27.12 -3.07 -26.80
CA GLN A 568 27.50 -2.74 -28.18
C GLN A 568 26.63 -1.59 -28.68
N VAL A 569 27.27 -0.62 -29.33
CA VAL A 569 26.60 0.59 -29.85
C VAL A 569 26.71 0.59 -31.37
N ASP A 570 25.57 0.72 -32.03
CA ASP A 570 25.46 1.00 -33.47
C ASP A 570 24.80 2.39 -33.63
N GLY A 571 25.41 3.25 -34.44
CA GLY A 571 25.01 4.65 -34.62
C GLY A 571 25.80 5.67 -33.79
N ASN A 572 25.28 6.90 -33.72
CA ASN A 572 25.98 8.05 -33.16
C ASN A 572 25.83 8.15 -31.63
N LEU A 573 26.93 8.01 -30.89
CA LEU A 573 26.93 8.07 -29.43
C LEU A 573 26.45 9.42 -28.86
N LEU A 574 26.66 10.53 -29.57
CA LEU A 574 26.18 11.85 -29.15
C LEU A 574 24.65 11.94 -29.24
N GLU A 575 24.06 11.35 -30.29
CA GLU A 575 22.60 11.28 -30.44
C GLU A 575 21.98 10.32 -29.41
N ILE A 576 22.66 9.22 -29.09
CA ILE A 576 22.24 8.33 -27.99
C ILE A 576 22.28 9.08 -26.66
N ARG A 577 23.33 9.86 -26.37
CA ARG A 577 23.36 10.70 -25.16
C ARG A 577 22.24 11.73 -25.14
N ARG A 578 21.96 12.38 -26.28
CA ARG A 578 20.82 13.32 -26.42
C ARG A 578 19.49 12.61 -26.15
N PHE A 579 19.31 11.40 -26.68
CA PHE A 579 18.14 10.56 -26.43
C PHE A 579 18.01 10.21 -24.94
N LEU A 580 19.07 9.72 -24.31
CA LEU A 580 19.06 9.36 -22.88
C LEU A 580 18.79 10.57 -21.97
N ALA A 581 19.29 11.75 -22.33
CA ALA A 581 19.05 13.00 -21.60
C ALA A 581 17.59 13.46 -21.62
N CYS A 582 16.74 12.89 -22.49
CA CYS A 582 15.30 13.16 -22.51
C CYS A 582 14.58 12.60 -21.29
N PHE A 583 15.18 11.67 -20.54
CA PHE A 583 14.53 10.98 -19.43
C PHE A 583 15.06 11.47 -18.08
N ASP A 584 14.17 11.62 -17.10
CA ASP A 584 14.49 12.01 -15.72
C ASP A 584 14.31 10.84 -14.75
N PHE A 585 15.43 10.27 -14.32
CA PHE A 585 15.49 9.19 -13.34
C PHE A 585 15.76 9.67 -11.91
N SER A 586 15.78 10.99 -11.67
CA SER A 586 15.96 11.51 -10.32
C SER A 586 14.76 11.16 -9.43
N ASP A 587 15.05 10.97 -8.14
CA ASP A 587 14.04 10.81 -7.10
C ASP A 587 14.12 12.04 -6.18
N GLU A 588 13.10 12.89 -6.24
CA GLU A 588 13.01 14.09 -5.41
C GLU A 588 12.43 13.77 -4.02
N ALA A 589 13.00 14.41 -3.00
CA ALA A 589 12.45 14.37 -1.65
C ALA A 589 11.17 15.21 -1.58
N PHE A 590 10.12 14.66 -0.95
CA PHE A 590 8.93 15.44 -0.67
C PHE A 590 8.19 14.99 0.59
N GLY A 591 7.64 15.96 1.32
CA GLY A 591 6.66 15.74 2.38
C GLY A 591 5.24 15.53 1.82
N LEU A 592 4.31 15.00 2.63
CA LEU A 592 2.91 14.80 2.22
C LEU A 592 1.96 15.79 2.90
N THR A 593 2.33 16.29 4.07
CA THR A 593 1.46 17.03 4.98
C THR A 593 1.64 18.55 4.85
N LEU A 594 2.85 18.98 4.50
CA LEU A 594 3.23 20.38 4.26
C LEU A 594 2.97 20.83 2.80
N ARG A 595 2.01 20.22 2.11
CA ARG A 595 1.68 20.50 0.70
C ARG A 595 0.37 21.25 0.54
#